data_AF-G9L0G5-F1
#
_entry.id   AF-G9L0G5-F1
#
_cell.length_a   1.000
_cell.length_b   1.000
_cell.length_c   1.000
_cell.angle_alpha   90.00
_cell.angle_beta   90.00
_cell.angle_gamma   90.00
#
_symmetry.space_group_name_H-M   'P 1'
#
loop_
_entity.id
_entity.type
_entity.pdbx_description
1 polymer ?
#
loop_
_entity_poly.entity_id
_entity_poly.type
_entity_poly.pdbx_seq_one_letter_code
_entity_poly.pdbx_strand_id
1 'polypeptide(L)'
;SRNLATKGRNSENMFLEKLKEDSIPGPRSVGSIKISFTPRVFPTALRESQVAEEEEWLHKQAEARRALNTDIPELSDLKEEEKNSEWLKDKGNKLFAKENYLAAINAYNLAIRLNNKIP
;
A
#
# COMPACT_ATOMS: atom_id res chain seq x y z
N SER A 1 41.97 25.51 88.87
CA SER A 1 41.03 26.28 88.01
C SER A 1 41.75 27.38 87.25
N ARG A 2 41.75 27.33 85.91
CA ARG A 2 41.46 28.48 85.03
C ARG A 2 41.58 28.07 83.56
N ASN A 3 40.62 28.57 82.81
CA ASN A 3 40.05 28.01 81.59
C ASN A 3 40.84 28.36 80.31
N LEU A 4 40.69 27.47 79.34
CA LEU A 4 41.13 27.59 77.95
C LEU A 4 40.36 28.69 77.20
N ALA A 5 41.09 29.40 76.35
CA ALA A 5 40.59 30.43 75.45
C ALA A 5 39.61 29.85 74.40
N THR A 6 38.46 30.50 74.22
CA THR A 6 37.52 30.23 73.13
C THR A 6 37.54 31.40 72.15
N LYS A 7 38.30 31.23 71.06
CA LYS A 7 38.22 32.11 69.88
C LYS A 7 37.03 31.64 69.04
N GLY A 8 35.95 32.43 69.07
CA GLY A 8 34.73 32.17 68.33
C GLY A 8 34.98 32.09 66.82
N ARG A 9 34.56 30.97 66.22
CA ARG A 9 34.47 30.80 64.77
C ARG A 9 33.10 31.26 64.31
N ASN A 10 33.06 32.23 63.39
CA ASN A 10 31.87 32.59 62.64
C ASN A 10 31.29 31.34 61.97
N SER A 11 30.05 31.00 62.29
CA SER A 11 29.29 29.93 61.66
C SER A 11 28.53 30.49 60.46
N GLU A 12 29.22 30.76 59.36
CA GLU A 12 28.52 30.80 58.07
C GLU A 12 28.22 29.36 57.65
N ASN A 13 26.94 29.06 57.43
CA ASN A 13 26.47 27.74 57.04
C ASN A 13 27.00 27.39 55.65
N MET A 14 27.93 26.43 55.58
CA MET A 14 28.51 25.89 54.34
C MET A 14 27.48 25.30 53.36
N PHE A 15 26.25 25.03 53.82
CA PHE A 15 25.15 24.46 53.04
C PHE A 15 24.19 25.50 52.46
N LEU A 16 24.50 26.80 52.57
CA LEU A 16 23.74 27.84 51.84
C LEU A 16 24.19 27.90 50.37
N GLU A 17 24.21 26.73 49.72
CA GLU A 17 24.38 26.63 48.29
C GLU A 17 23.12 27.24 47.69
N LYS A 18 23.25 28.42 47.08
CA LYS A 18 22.18 29.02 46.29
C LYS A 18 21.76 27.96 45.29
N LEU A 19 20.58 27.38 45.49
CA LEU A 19 19.92 26.55 44.51
C LEU A 19 19.82 27.43 43.26
N LYS A 20 20.78 27.29 42.36
CA LYS A 20 20.57 27.70 40.98
C LYS A 20 19.47 26.77 40.56
N GLU A 21 18.27 27.32 40.53
CA GLU A 21 17.09 26.67 40.02
C GLU A 21 17.50 26.16 38.63
N ASP A 22 17.86 24.87 38.58
CA ASP A 22 18.34 24.24 37.37
C ASP A 22 17.22 24.45 36.37
N SER A 23 17.48 25.30 35.38
CA SER A 23 16.48 25.74 34.42
C SER A 23 16.14 24.55 33.54
N ILE A 24 15.16 23.74 33.99
CA ILE A 24 14.66 22.61 33.24
C ILE A 24 14.17 23.18 31.91
N PRO A 25 14.77 22.79 30.76
CA PRO A 25 14.34 23.32 29.49
C PRO A 25 12.87 22.94 29.29
N GLY A 26 12.07 23.94 28.91
CA GLY A 26 10.64 23.75 28.69
C GLY A 26 10.37 22.67 27.61
N PRO A 27 9.18 22.06 27.61
CA PRO A 27 8.80 21.08 26.61
C PRO A 27 9.01 21.59 25.18
N ARG A 28 9.57 20.74 24.30
CA ARG A 28 9.76 21.10 22.88
C ARG A 28 8.44 21.41 22.20
N SER A 29 8.45 22.35 21.27
CA SER A 29 7.27 22.70 20.47
C SER A 29 6.76 21.49 19.67
N VAL A 30 5.45 21.29 19.66
CA VAL A 30 4.80 20.24 18.86
C VAL A 30 4.91 20.56 17.36
N GLY A 31 5.21 19.55 16.55
CA GLY A 31 5.25 19.66 15.09
C GLY A 31 4.34 18.61 14.46
N SER A 32 3.71 18.94 13.34
CA SER A 32 2.90 18.00 12.55
C SER A 32 3.61 17.71 11.24
N ILE A 33 3.90 16.44 10.98
CA ILE A 33 4.47 15.99 9.72
C ILE A 33 3.32 15.49 8.86
N LYS A 34 3.10 16.13 7.71
CA LYS A 34 2.16 15.63 6.71
C LYS A 34 2.87 14.58 5.86
N ILE A 35 2.37 13.35 5.91
CA ILE A 35 2.85 12.22 5.10
C ILE A 35 1.80 11.95 4.03
N SER A 36 2.21 11.92 2.76
CA SER A 36 1.39 11.50 1.63
C SER A 36 2.00 10.25 1.00
N PHE A 37 1.22 9.18 0.91
CA PHE A 37 1.63 7.95 0.23
C PHE A 37 1.26 8.03 -1.25
N THR A 38 2.15 7.53 -2.12
CA THR A 38 1.79 7.29 -3.52
C THR A 38 0.99 5.99 -3.61
N PRO A 39 -0.15 5.96 -4.34
CA PRO A 39 -0.91 4.73 -4.54
C PRO A 39 -0.02 3.72 -5.28
N ARG A 40 0.14 2.52 -4.71
CA ARG A 40 0.91 1.42 -5.30
C ARG A 40 0.00 0.27 -5.67
N VAL A 41 0.27 -0.32 -6.84
CA VAL A 41 -0.43 -1.51 -7.35
C VAL A 41 0.07 -2.78 -6.65
N PHE A 42 1.32 -2.79 -6.16
CA PHE A 42 1.92 -3.93 -5.47
C PHE A 42 2.27 -3.60 -4.01
N PRO A 43 2.04 -4.55 -3.07
CA PRO A 43 2.35 -4.37 -1.65
C PRO A 43 3.86 -4.25 -1.35
N THR A 44 4.73 -4.84 -2.19
CA THR A 44 6.17 -4.97 -1.92
C THR A 44 6.95 -3.71 -2.34
N ALA A 45 7.98 -3.35 -1.57
CA ALA A 45 8.83 -2.20 -1.88
C ALA A 45 9.75 -2.47 -3.09
N LEU A 46 9.90 -1.49 -3.99
CA LEU A 46 10.66 -1.59 -5.26
C LEU A 46 12.13 -2.05 -5.11
N ARG A 47 12.71 -1.95 -3.91
CA ARG A 47 14.07 -2.47 -3.61
C ARG A 47 14.16 -4.00 -3.70
N GLU A 48 13.02 -4.68 -3.60
CA GLU A 48 12.89 -6.15 -3.66
C GLU A 48 12.09 -6.61 -4.90
N SER A 49 11.76 -5.69 -5.82
CA SER A 49 10.97 -6.03 -7.01
C SER A 49 11.82 -6.78 -8.03
N GLN A 50 11.45 -8.04 -8.26
CA GLN A 50 11.98 -8.85 -9.35
C GLN A 50 11.05 -8.71 -10.55
N VAL A 51 11.16 -7.60 -11.28
CA VAL A 51 10.27 -7.27 -12.42
C VAL A 51 10.10 -8.43 -13.40
N ALA A 52 11.19 -9.16 -13.70
CA ALA A 52 11.13 -10.33 -14.57
C ALA A 52 10.31 -11.48 -13.98
N GLU A 53 10.45 -11.75 -12.67
CA GLU A 53 9.68 -12.79 -11.98
C GLU A 53 8.20 -12.41 -11.86
N GLU A 54 7.90 -11.11 -11.68
CA GLU A 54 6.54 -10.56 -11.67
C GLU A 54 5.86 -10.69 -13.05
N GLU A 55 6.57 -10.38 -14.14
CA GLU A 55 6.10 -10.57 -15.52
C GLU A 55 5.85 -12.06 -15.80
N GLU A 56 6.77 -12.94 -15.43
CA GLU A 56 6.57 -14.39 -15.54
C GLU A 56 5.37 -14.88 -14.73
N TRP A 57 5.16 -14.36 -13.53
CA TRP A 57 4.02 -14.71 -12.70
C TRP A 57 2.70 -14.28 -13.32
N LEU A 58 2.65 -13.07 -13.91
CA LEU A 58 1.49 -12.59 -14.67
C LEU A 58 1.22 -13.47 -15.90
N HIS A 59 2.26 -13.89 -16.62
CA HIS A 59 2.15 -14.81 -17.75
C HIS A 59 1.64 -16.19 -17.32
N LYS A 60 2.20 -16.79 -16.26
CA LYS A 60 1.75 -18.08 -15.70
C LYS A 60 0.30 -18.01 -15.23
N GLN A 61 -0.11 -16.88 -14.63
CA GLN A 61 -1.49 -16.68 -14.21
C GLN A 61 -2.44 -16.53 -15.40
N ALA A 62 -2.02 -15.83 -16.47
CA ALA A 62 -2.78 -15.73 -17.71
C ALA A 62 -2.92 -17.10 -18.39
N GLU A 63 -1.84 -17.90 -18.44
CA GLU A 63 -1.83 -19.26 -18.98
C GLU A 63 -2.75 -20.20 -18.21
N ALA A 64 -2.70 -20.19 -16.87
CA ALA A 64 -3.60 -20.97 -16.02
C ALA A 64 -5.08 -20.60 -16.25
N ARG A 65 -5.37 -19.31 -16.46
CA ARG A 65 -6.72 -18.86 -16.84
C ARG A 65 -7.12 -19.36 -18.23
N ARG A 66 -6.19 -19.37 -19.21
CA ARG A 66 -6.45 -19.90 -20.55
C ARG A 66 -6.80 -21.39 -20.52
N ALA A 67 -6.08 -22.19 -19.73
CA ALA A 67 -6.31 -23.63 -19.60
C ALA A 67 -7.69 -23.97 -19.01
N LEU A 68 -8.26 -23.11 -18.16
CA LEU A 68 -9.60 -23.32 -17.60
C LEU A 68 -10.74 -22.95 -18.59
N ASN A 69 -10.44 -22.11 -19.58
CA ASN A 69 -11.43 -21.60 -20.53
C ASN A 69 -11.55 -22.47 -21.79
N THR A 70 -10.80 -23.57 -21.92
CA THR A 70 -10.83 -24.49 -23.08
C THR A 70 -12.09 -25.34 -23.16
N ASP A 71 -12.83 -25.49 -22.06
CA ASP A 71 -13.96 -26.42 -21.96
C ASP A 71 -15.28 -25.82 -22.45
N ILE A 72 -15.28 -24.59 -22.97
CA ILE A 72 -16.46 -23.94 -23.55
C ILE A 72 -16.36 -24.03 -25.09
N PRO A 73 -17.14 -24.91 -25.76
CA PRO A 73 -17.06 -25.11 -27.21
C PRO A 73 -17.35 -23.83 -28.02
N GLU A 74 -18.16 -22.91 -27.50
CA GLU A 74 -18.45 -21.62 -28.16
C GLU A 74 -17.25 -20.64 -28.10
N LEU A 75 -16.21 -20.96 -27.32
CA LEU A 75 -14.98 -20.19 -27.18
C LEU A 75 -13.78 -20.80 -27.90
N SER A 76 -13.90 -22.00 -28.49
CA SER A 76 -12.79 -22.65 -29.19
C SER A 76 -12.38 -21.88 -30.44
N ASP A 77 -13.35 -21.23 -31.09
CA ASP A 77 -13.16 -20.52 -32.37
C ASP A 77 -12.65 -19.09 -32.20
N LEU A 78 -12.63 -18.59 -30.97
CA LEU A 78 -12.22 -17.23 -30.60
C LEU A 78 -10.70 -17.17 -30.43
N LYS A 79 -10.08 -16.08 -30.93
CA LYS A 79 -8.62 -15.89 -30.81
C LYS A 79 -8.20 -15.72 -29.34
N GLU A 80 -6.92 -15.90 -29.06
CA GLU A 80 -6.40 -15.90 -27.69
C GLU A 80 -6.60 -14.57 -26.96
N GLU A 81 -6.64 -13.46 -27.69
CA GLU A 81 -6.98 -12.13 -27.17
C GLU A 81 -8.47 -12.03 -26.76
N GLU A 82 -9.33 -12.79 -27.42
CA GLU A 82 -10.78 -12.81 -27.22
C GLU A 82 -11.20 -13.70 -26.04
N LYS A 83 -10.27 -14.50 -25.49
CA LYS A 83 -10.46 -15.30 -24.27
C LYS A 83 -10.22 -14.51 -22.98
N ASN A 84 -10.26 -13.19 -23.05
CA ASN A 84 -10.19 -12.28 -21.91
C ASN A 84 -11.54 -11.56 -21.73
N SER A 85 -12.10 -11.65 -20.51
CA SER A 85 -13.38 -11.00 -20.16
C SER A 85 -13.34 -9.47 -20.36
N GLU A 86 -12.24 -8.81 -19.99
CA GLU A 86 -12.13 -7.34 -20.14
C GLU A 86 -12.08 -6.94 -21.62
N TRP A 87 -11.38 -7.72 -22.45
CA TRP A 87 -11.32 -7.49 -23.88
C TRP A 87 -12.69 -7.66 -24.54
N LEU A 88 -13.45 -8.69 -24.15
CA LEU A 88 -14.81 -8.92 -24.66
C LEU A 88 -15.78 -7.82 -24.22
N LYS A 89 -15.65 -7.32 -23.00
CA LYS A 89 -16.41 -6.16 -22.50
C LYS A 89 -16.12 -4.91 -23.35
N ASP A 90 -14.85 -4.61 -23.62
CA ASP A 90 -14.46 -3.48 -24.48
C ASP A 90 -14.93 -3.66 -25.93
N LYS A 91 -14.89 -4.89 -26.45
CA LYS A 91 -15.46 -5.23 -27.76
C LYS A 91 -16.97 -5.00 -27.78
N GLY A 92 -17.68 -5.45 -26.75
CA GLY A 92 -19.11 -5.20 -26.57
C GLY A 92 -19.42 -3.70 -26.56
N ASN A 93 -18.65 -2.91 -25.80
CA ASN A 93 -18.81 -1.45 -25.73
C ASN A 93 -18.62 -0.79 -27.11
N LYS A 94 -17.61 -1.22 -27.87
CA LYS A 94 -17.37 -0.73 -29.23
C LYS A 94 -18.49 -1.12 -30.20
N LEU A 95 -19.08 -2.31 -30.06
CA LEU A 95 -20.19 -2.78 -30.90
C LEU A 95 -21.50 -2.06 -30.55
N PHE A 96 -21.74 -1.81 -29.25
CA PHE A 96 -22.87 -1.04 -28.76
C PHE A 96 -22.83 0.41 -29.25
N ALA A 97 -21.65 1.05 -29.22
CA ALA A 97 -21.45 2.39 -29.76
C ALA A 97 -21.68 2.48 -31.29
N LYS A 98 -21.59 1.35 -32.00
CA LYS A 98 -21.91 1.22 -33.43
C LYS A 98 -23.36 0.79 -33.69
N GLU A 99 -24.21 0.80 -32.65
CA GLU A 99 -25.61 0.38 -32.70
C GLU A 99 -25.82 -1.09 -33.13
N ASN A 100 -24.77 -1.90 -33.13
CA ASN A 100 -24.87 -3.33 -33.40
C ASN A 100 -25.12 -4.08 -32.09
N TYR A 101 -26.38 -4.04 -31.66
CA TYR A 101 -26.80 -4.59 -30.36
C TYR A 101 -26.68 -6.12 -30.30
N LEU A 102 -27.00 -6.84 -31.37
CA LEU A 102 -26.94 -8.30 -31.37
C LEU A 102 -25.50 -8.80 -31.16
N ALA A 103 -24.54 -8.20 -31.85
CA ALA A 103 -23.13 -8.53 -31.68
C ALA A 103 -22.61 -8.12 -30.30
N ALA A 104 -23.05 -6.97 -29.77
CA ALA A 104 -22.70 -6.52 -28.43
C ALA A 104 -23.22 -7.49 -27.35
N ILE A 105 -24.48 -7.93 -27.45
CA ILE A 105 -25.09 -8.91 -26.54
C ILE A 105 -24.28 -10.22 -26.54
N ASN A 106 -23.92 -10.72 -27.72
CA ASN A 106 -23.10 -11.92 -27.82
C ASN A 106 -21.74 -11.72 -27.12
N ALA A 107 -21.04 -10.61 -27.39
CA ALA A 107 -19.76 -10.30 -26.74
C ALA A 107 -19.88 -10.22 -25.21
N TYR A 108 -20.93 -9.59 -24.68
CA TYR A 108 -21.16 -9.52 -23.23
C TYR A 108 -21.51 -10.88 -22.62
N ASN A 109 -22.33 -11.70 -23.28
CA ASN A 109 -22.65 -13.04 -22.81
C ASN A 109 -21.39 -13.90 -22.67
N LEU A 110 -20.48 -13.82 -23.65
CA LEU A 110 -19.19 -14.49 -23.60
C LEU A 110 -18.32 -13.95 -22.44
N ALA A 111 -18.30 -12.63 -22.24
CA ALA A 111 -17.53 -11.98 -21.16
C ALA A 111 -17.98 -12.43 -19.76
N ILE A 112 -19.30 -12.58 -19.56
CA ILE A 112 -19.90 -13.03 -18.29
C ILE A 112 -19.60 -14.50 -18.04
N ARG A 113 -19.75 -15.36 -19.07
CA ARG A 113 -19.43 -16.78 -18.97
C ARG A 113 -17.98 -17.03 -18.58
N LEU A 114 -17.06 -16.23 -19.11
CA LEU A 114 -15.64 -16.26 -18.74
C LEU A 114 -15.35 -15.81 -17.30
N ASN A 115 -16.22 -14.97 -16.72
CA ASN A 115 -15.99 -14.33 -15.44
C ASN A 115 -17.03 -14.75 -14.39
N ASN A 116 -17.40 -16.02 -14.37
CA ASN A 116 -18.43 -16.55 -13.46
C ASN A 116 -18.04 -16.54 -11.96
N LYS A 117 -16.84 -16.02 -11.64
CA LYS A 117 -16.25 -16.04 -10.29
C LYS A 117 -16.15 -14.67 -9.63
N ILE A 118 -16.88 -13.66 -10.12
CA ILE A 118 -17.06 -12.43 -9.35
C ILE A 118 -18.23 -12.68 -8.39
N PRO A 119 -18.02 -12.73 -7.06
CA PRO A 119 -19.10 -12.82 -6.08
C PRO A 119 -20.00 -11.57 -6.11
#